data_AF-A0A8G0LLB1-F1
#
_entry.id   AF-A0A8G0LLB1-F1
#
_cell.length_a   1.000
_cell.length_b   1.000
_cell.length_c   1.000
_cell.angle_alpha   90.00
_cell.angle_beta   90.00
_cell.angle_gamma   90.00
#
_symmetry.space_group_name_H-M   'P 1'
#
loop_
_entity.id
_entity.type
_entity.pdbx_description
1 polymer ?
#
loop_
_entity_poly.entity_id
_entity_poly.type
_entity_poly.pdbx_seq_one_letter_code
_entity_poly.pdbx_strand_id
1 'polypeptide(L)'
;MESLSDTKWDVVISGTGLQQSLLALALSRSGKNILHVDPNEYYGEAEAVLSLQEVDEWAARRQSEDGDGVFAAARVTRPEGPESLSSRGYTLALAPQLIHTRSELLSKLVSSKAFRQLEFLAVGSFYIYQPSSAESSAPSLSRIPSTREDVFANTTISVKAKRGLMKFLKFVLDYNVEPQTDVWKPHAGDSLASFLAAEFKLDAALQAYIITLTLSLDGKISTEAGLAAIHRHITSMGVFGAGFAAVYPKWGGLSEIAQVGCRAGAVGGAVYMLGVGIKDVQKAPSTAEMPEELDIILSNDMAIKSKALVKVLGKPAGESRRLSRLTAIVNSGLPSLFETVTDGAPTPAVGVVAIPAGTPSGENRVSSEYPIYALAHSSDAGECPSGQCKFHSFFSLISFPPCVMMIKP
;
A
#
# COMPACT_ATOMS: atom_id res chain seq x y z
N MET A 1 27.93 -0.87 29.48
CA MET A 1 26.90 -1.43 28.59
C MET A 1 26.98 -2.93 28.80
N GLU A 2 25.93 -3.55 29.34
CA GLU A 2 25.89 -5.02 29.47
C GLU A 2 26.01 -5.65 28.08
N SER A 3 26.67 -6.80 27.98
CA SER A 3 26.77 -7.52 26.70
C SER A 3 25.37 -7.96 26.26
N LEU A 4 25.11 -7.89 24.95
CA LEU A 4 23.84 -8.35 24.36
C LEU A 4 23.56 -9.84 24.67
N SER A 5 24.62 -10.63 24.86
CA SER A 5 24.56 -12.04 25.27
C SER A 5 24.09 -12.25 26.71
N ASP A 6 24.39 -11.29 27.58
CA ASP A 6 24.13 -11.38 29.02
C ASP A 6 22.80 -10.74 29.39
N THR A 7 22.21 -9.99 28.45
CA THR A 7 20.91 -9.35 28.59
C THR A 7 19.80 -10.39 28.42
N LYS A 8 18.87 -10.44 29.39
CA LYS A 8 17.61 -11.18 29.25
C LYS A 8 16.58 -10.34 28.51
N TRP A 9 16.21 -10.77 27.32
CA TRP A 9 15.23 -10.08 26.49
C TRP A 9 13.81 -10.51 26.86
N ASP A 10 12.88 -9.57 26.93
CA ASP A 10 11.46 -9.89 27.04
C ASP A 10 10.94 -10.37 25.68
N VAL A 11 11.35 -9.71 24.60
CA VAL A 11 10.92 -10.04 23.24
C VAL A 11 12.09 -9.82 22.27
N VAL A 12 12.33 -10.81 21.41
CA VAL A 12 13.15 -10.64 20.20
C VAL A 12 12.20 -10.49 19.03
N ILE A 13 12.42 -9.48 18.19
CA ILE A 13 11.60 -9.21 16.99
C ILE A 13 12.51 -9.34 15.78
N SER A 14 12.13 -10.17 14.82
CA SER A 14 12.84 -10.36 13.55
C SER A 14 12.07 -9.73 12.41
N GLY A 15 12.75 -8.85 11.68
CA GLY A 15 12.21 -8.05 10.59
C GLY A 15 11.79 -6.66 11.04
N THR A 16 12.11 -5.62 10.28
CA THR A 16 11.81 -4.21 10.57
C THR A 16 10.70 -3.62 9.69
N GLY A 17 9.82 -4.47 9.17
CA GLY A 17 8.60 -4.04 8.50
C GLY A 17 7.67 -3.20 9.37
N LEU A 18 6.58 -2.70 8.77
CA LEU A 18 5.66 -1.78 9.44
C LEU A 18 5.05 -2.37 10.72
N GLN A 19 4.66 -3.64 10.70
CA GLN A 19 3.99 -4.27 11.84
C GLN A 19 4.95 -4.45 13.02
N GLN A 20 6.17 -4.89 12.71
CA GLN A 20 7.23 -5.21 13.65
C GLN A 20 7.75 -3.94 14.32
N SER A 21 7.98 -2.88 13.55
CA SER A 21 8.41 -1.58 14.07
C SER A 21 7.37 -0.94 14.99
N LEU A 22 6.07 -1.01 14.64
CA LEU A 22 5.00 -0.50 15.51
C LEU A 22 4.82 -1.35 16.78
N LEU A 23 5.00 -2.67 16.68
CA LEU A 23 5.01 -3.55 17.84
C LEU A 23 6.19 -3.25 18.78
N ALA A 24 7.39 -3.12 18.22
CA ALA A 24 8.59 -2.75 18.98
C ALA A 24 8.40 -1.42 19.71
N LEU A 25 7.83 -0.41 19.03
CA LEU A 25 7.48 0.87 19.63
C LEU A 25 6.49 0.74 20.79
N ALA A 26 5.45 -0.07 20.64
CA ALA A 26 4.44 -0.26 21.69
C ALA A 26 5.03 -0.96 22.92
N LEU A 27 5.84 -2.00 22.69
CA LEU A 27 6.48 -2.76 23.75
C LEU A 27 7.55 -1.94 24.48
N SER A 28 8.33 -1.12 23.77
CA SER A 28 9.40 -0.32 24.40
C SER A 28 8.81 0.72 25.36
N ARG A 29 7.68 1.33 24.98
CA ARG A 29 6.92 2.23 25.85
C ARG A 29 6.30 1.55 27.06
N SER A 30 6.16 0.23 27.01
CA SER A 30 5.70 -0.59 28.13
C SER A 30 6.85 -1.06 29.02
N GLY A 31 8.08 -0.55 28.81
CA GLY A 31 9.27 -0.88 29.59
C GLY A 31 9.81 -2.29 29.34
N LYS A 32 9.52 -2.88 28.18
CA LYS A 32 10.02 -4.21 27.81
C LYS A 32 11.42 -4.11 27.21
N ASN A 33 12.28 -5.07 27.58
CA ASN A 33 13.60 -5.22 26.96
C ASN A 33 13.46 -5.91 25.61
N ILE A 34 13.75 -5.19 24.53
CA ILE A 34 13.52 -5.66 23.15
C ILE A 34 14.82 -5.67 22.39
N LEU A 35 15.11 -6.79 21.74
CA LEU A 35 16.11 -6.87 20.68
C LEU A 35 15.38 -7.00 19.34
N HIS A 36 15.60 -6.04 18.46
CA HIS A 36 14.97 -5.96 17.14
C HIS A 36 16.02 -6.17 16.06
N VAL A 37 15.96 -7.30 15.38
CA VAL A 37 16.96 -7.71 14.38
C VAL A 37 16.36 -7.76 12.98
N ASP A 38 17.15 -7.50 11.95
CA ASP A 38 16.76 -7.65 10.55
C ASP A 38 17.92 -8.26 9.75
N PRO A 39 17.69 -9.32 8.94
CA PRO A 39 18.72 -9.85 8.06
C PRO A 39 19.13 -8.89 6.93
N ASN A 40 18.32 -7.88 6.62
CA ASN A 40 18.65 -6.85 5.64
C ASN A 40 19.51 -5.75 6.27
N GLU A 41 20.32 -5.09 5.43
CA GLU A 41 21.12 -3.91 5.80
C GLU A 41 20.28 -2.61 5.80
N TYR A 42 18.98 -2.70 5.54
CA TYR A 42 18.05 -1.58 5.44
C TYR A 42 16.75 -1.88 6.20
N TYR A 43 16.02 -0.83 6.56
CA TYR A 43 14.73 -0.94 7.25
C TYR A 43 13.56 -1.20 6.30
N GLY A 44 12.47 -1.74 6.85
CA GLY A 44 11.15 -1.72 6.22
C GLY A 44 10.76 -2.98 5.46
N GLU A 45 11.68 -3.95 5.27
CA GLU A 45 11.40 -5.25 4.64
C GLU A 45 10.54 -5.18 3.37
N ALA A 46 9.26 -5.58 3.45
CA ALA A 46 8.32 -5.58 2.34
C ALA A 46 7.90 -4.18 1.90
N GLU A 47 7.96 -3.22 2.83
CA GLU A 47 7.70 -1.80 2.63
C GLU A 47 8.96 -1.00 2.30
N ALA A 48 10.14 -1.64 2.20
CA ALA A 48 11.42 -0.95 2.03
C ALA A 48 11.45 -0.02 0.81
N VAL A 49 12.31 0.99 0.94
CA VAL A 49 12.55 2.01 -0.08
C VAL A 49 14.01 1.92 -0.46
N LEU A 50 14.27 1.68 -1.75
CA LEU A 50 15.60 1.37 -2.27
C LEU A 50 16.09 2.46 -3.23
N SER A 51 17.36 2.83 -3.16
CA SER A 51 18.03 3.60 -4.20
C SER A 51 18.16 2.80 -5.50
N LEU A 52 18.58 3.46 -6.59
CA LEU A 52 18.84 2.76 -7.85
C LEU A 52 19.98 1.74 -7.74
N GLN A 53 20.91 1.88 -6.79
CA GLN A 53 21.95 0.89 -6.59
C GLN A 53 21.41 -0.31 -5.83
N GLU A 54 20.69 -0.07 -4.74
CA GLU A 54 20.14 -1.13 -3.89
C GLU A 54 19.10 -1.98 -4.64
N VAL A 55 18.34 -1.39 -5.57
CA VAL A 55 17.35 -2.15 -6.36
C VAL A 55 18.00 -3.19 -7.28
N ASP A 56 19.20 -2.92 -7.81
CA ASP A 56 19.90 -3.87 -8.68
C ASP A 56 20.33 -5.10 -7.86
N GLU A 57 20.93 -4.87 -6.69
CA GLU A 57 21.35 -5.92 -5.76
C GLU A 57 20.15 -6.69 -5.17
N TRP A 58 19.08 -5.97 -4.85
CA TRP A 58 17.84 -6.56 -4.37
C TRP A 58 17.17 -7.45 -5.44
N ALA A 59 17.13 -6.98 -6.69
CA ALA A 59 16.53 -7.72 -7.79
C ALA A 59 17.37 -8.95 -8.14
N ALA A 60 18.71 -8.84 -8.15
CA ALA A 60 19.61 -9.97 -8.37
C ALA A 60 19.36 -11.12 -7.37
N ARG A 61 19.12 -10.79 -6.10
CA ARG A 61 18.77 -11.78 -5.05
C ARG A 61 17.38 -12.40 -5.22
N ARG A 62 16.50 -11.82 -6.05
CA ARG A 62 15.08 -12.18 -6.20
C ARG A 62 14.68 -12.53 -7.63
N GLN A 63 15.64 -12.86 -8.49
CA GLN A 63 15.36 -13.25 -9.88
C GLN A 63 14.62 -14.58 -9.98
N SER A 64 14.86 -15.50 -9.05
CA SER A 64 14.22 -16.82 -9.01
C SER A 64 12.73 -16.72 -8.68
N GLU A 65 11.92 -17.54 -9.33
CA GLU A 65 10.49 -17.73 -8.99
C GLU A 65 10.30 -18.50 -7.68
N ASP A 66 11.32 -19.25 -7.26
CA ASP A 66 11.36 -20.03 -6.01
C ASP A 66 12.13 -19.33 -4.89
N GLY A 67 12.45 -18.05 -5.05
CA GLY A 67 13.17 -17.26 -4.06
C GLY A 67 12.55 -17.30 -2.66
N ASP A 68 13.41 -17.12 -1.65
CA ASP A 68 12.98 -17.01 -0.26
C ASP A 68 12.35 -15.64 0.01
N GLY A 69 11.23 -15.60 0.73
CA GLY A 69 10.48 -14.39 1.07
C GLY A 69 9.24 -14.09 0.22
N VAL A 70 8.74 -12.85 0.32
CA VAL A 70 7.45 -12.39 -0.25
C VAL A 70 7.53 -11.86 -1.68
N PHE A 71 8.75 -11.63 -2.20
CA PHE A 71 8.99 -11.12 -3.55
C PHE A 71 9.78 -12.15 -4.37
N ALA A 72 9.38 -12.34 -5.62
CA ALA A 72 10.02 -13.25 -6.56
C ALA A 72 9.95 -12.66 -7.99
N ALA A 73 10.73 -13.24 -8.91
CA ALA A 73 10.79 -12.83 -10.31
C ALA A 73 11.11 -11.33 -10.53
N ALA A 74 11.93 -10.74 -9.66
CA ALA A 74 12.32 -9.34 -9.75
C ALA A 74 13.19 -9.09 -10.98
N ARG A 75 12.87 -8.04 -11.74
CA ARG A 75 13.62 -7.60 -12.93
C ARG A 75 13.77 -6.10 -12.92
N VAL A 76 14.96 -5.62 -13.28
CA VAL A 76 15.26 -4.19 -13.47
C VAL A 76 15.69 -4.01 -14.91
N THR A 77 15.13 -2.98 -15.56
CA THR A 77 15.49 -2.60 -16.92
C THR A 77 15.81 -1.12 -16.93
N ARG A 78 16.89 -0.75 -17.61
CA ARG A 78 17.34 0.64 -17.77
C ARG A 78 17.42 0.97 -19.26
N PRO A 79 17.12 2.22 -19.66
CA PRO A 79 17.36 2.64 -21.02
C PRO A 79 18.87 2.57 -21.34
N GLU A 80 19.21 2.06 -22.52
CA GLU A 80 20.57 2.09 -23.05
C GLU A 80 20.84 3.50 -23.62
N GLY A 81 21.74 4.27 -23.00
CA GLY A 81 22.06 5.62 -23.48
C GLY A 81 22.92 6.46 -22.51
N PRO A 82 23.37 7.65 -22.95
CA PRO A 82 24.24 8.55 -22.17
C PRO A 82 23.52 9.24 -20.98
N GLU A 83 22.19 9.18 -20.92
CA GLU A 83 21.40 9.68 -19.78
C GLU A 83 21.41 8.66 -18.63
N SER A 84 22.53 8.58 -17.91
CA SER A 84 22.61 7.80 -16.68
C SER A 84 21.75 8.46 -15.59
N LEU A 85 20.74 7.75 -15.09
CA LEU A 85 19.95 8.19 -13.95
C LEU A 85 20.87 8.28 -12.71
N SER A 86 20.94 9.46 -12.09
CA SER A 86 21.70 9.65 -10.86
C SER A 86 21.14 8.81 -9.71
N SER A 87 21.94 7.87 -9.18
CA SER A 87 21.50 6.92 -8.14
C SER A 87 20.88 7.58 -6.91
N ARG A 88 21.40 8.75 -6.49
CA ARG A 88 20.92 9.48 -5.30
C ARG A 88 19.64 10.28 -5.52
N GLY A 89 19.24 10.48 -6.77
CA GLY A 89 18.04 11.24 -7.11
C GLY A 89 16.75 10.45 -7.01
N TYR A 90 16.83 9.12 -6.82
CA TYR A 90 15.66 8.25 -6.88
C TYR A 90 15.59 7.28 -5.71
N THR A 91 14.39 7.17 -5.13
CA THR A 91 14.06 6.17 -4.12
C THR A 91 12.81 5.38 -4.52
N LEU A 92 12.90 4.06 -4.54
CA LEU A 92 11.91 3.14 -5.10
C LEU A 92 11.25 2.37 -3.95
N ALA A 93 10.00 2.69 -3.65
CA ALA A 93 9.21 1.95 -2.68
C ALA A 93 8.81 0.58 -3.27
N LEU A 94 9.07 -0.50 -2.54
CA LEU A 94 8.68 -1.86 -2.97
C LEU A 94 7.16 -2.10 -2.87
N ALA A 95 6.49 -1.41 -1.94
CA ALA A 95 5.07 -1.54 -1.66
C ALA A 95 4.42 -0.19 -1.32
N PRO A 96 4.31 0.77 -2.27
CA PRO A 96 3.68 2.04 -1.99
C PRO A 96 2.19 1.84 -1.71
N GLN A 97 1.71 2.47 -0.65
CA GLN A 97 0.32 2.39 -0.22
C GLN A 97 -0.17 3.77 0.17
N LEU A 98 -1.41 4.08 -0.20
CA LEU A 98 -2.11 5.25 0.31
C LEU A 98 -2.76 4.93 1.66
N ILE A 99 -2.91 5.95 2.50
CA ILE A 99 -3.51 5.83 3.82
C ILE A 99 -4.72 6.76 3.87
N HIS A 100 -5.93 6.19 3.97
CA HIS A 100 -7.13 7.00 4.21
C HIS A 100 -6.99 7.83 5.48
N THR A 101 -7.48 9.08 5.47
CA THR A 101 -7.31 10.00 6.60
C THR A 101 -7.99 9.51 7.89
N ARG A 102 -9.07 8.71 7.78
CA ARG A 102 -9.70 8.01 8.91
C ARG A 102 -9.13 6.61 9.19
N SER A 103 -7.96 6.28 8.67
CA SER A 103 -7.29 5.03 9.03
C SER A 103 -6.94 5.01 10.52
N GLU A 104 -7.13 3.85 11.16
CA GLU A 104 -6.69 3.64 12.54
C GLU A 104 -5.19 3.89 12.68
N LEU A 105 -4.38 3.56 11.66
CA LEU A 105 -2.94 3.80 11.67
C LEU A 105 -2.61 5.28 11.95
N LEU A 106 -3.27 6.22 11.27
CA LEU A 106 -3.02 7.65 11.48
C LEU A 106 -3.44 8.09 12.89
N SER A 107 -4.56 7.57 13.40
CA SER A 107 -4.98 7.82 14.78
C SER A 107 -3.94 7.34 15.80
N LYS A 108 -3.32 6.17 15.55
CA LYS A 108 -2.26 5.62 16.40
C LYS A 108 -0.99 6.44 16.30
N LEU A 109 -0.58 6.89 15.11
CA LEU A 109 0.58 7.78 14.93
C LEU A 109 0.43 9.13 15.64
N VAL A 110 -0.79 9.68 15.65
CA VAL A 110 -1.11 10.90 16.41
C VAL A 110 -1.01 10.63 17.92
N SER A 111 -1.72 9.62 18.42
CA SER A 111 -1.71 9.28 19.85
C SER A 111 -0.31 8.92 20.36
N SER A 112 0.51 8.30 19.51
CA SER A 112 1.88 7.93 19.84
C SER A 112 2.87 9.10 19.69
N LYS A 113 2.45 10.24 19.15
CA LYS A 113 3.32 11.38 18.78
C LYS A 113 4.41 11.05 17.74
N ALA A 114 4.32 9.89 17.07
CA ALA A 114 5.23 9.49 16.00
C ALA A 114 5.10 10.38 14.76
N PHE A 115 3.91 10.96 14.54
CA PHE A 115 3.63 11.84 13.40
C PHE A 115 4.58 13.05 13.27
N ARG A 116 5.24 13.47 14.36
CA ARG A 116 6.12 14.66 14.37
C ARG A 116 7.37 14.52 13.49
N GLN A 117 7.72 13.29 13.12
CA GLN A 117 8.86 12.99 12.25
C GLN A 117 8.40 12.56 10.86
N LEU A 118 7.10 12.64 10.57
CA LEU A 118 6.50 12.21 9.32
C LEU A 118 5.92 13.43 8.60
N GLU A 119 6.13 13.50 7.30
CA GLU A 119 5.48 14.45 6.41
C GLU A 119 4.50 13.69 5.53
N PHE A 120 3.25 14.16 5.48
CA PHE A 120 2.19 13.54 4.70
C PHE A 120 1.77 14.48 3.57
N LEU A 121 1.61 13.90 2.38
CA LEU A 121 1.17 14.59 1.17
C LEU A 121 -0.24 14.16 0.81
N ALA A 122 -1.01 15.07 0.21
CA ALA A 122 -2.35 14.76 -0.24
C ALA A 122 -2.33 13.78 -1.43
N VAL A 123 -3.20 12.77 -1.38
CA VAL A 123 -3.54 11.94 -2.53
C VAL A 123 -4.69 12.61 -3.25
N GLY A 124 -4.47 12.96 -4.52
CA GLY A 124 -5.41 13.64 -5.37
C GLY A 124 -6.51 12.74 -5.91
N SER A 125 -6.90 13.04 -7.15
CA SER A 125 -8.06 12.39 -7.75
C SER A 125 -7.79 10.95 -8.18
N PHE A 126 -8.89 10.21 -8.25
CA PHE A 126 -8.93 8.89 -8.86
C PHE A 126 -9.39 9.05 -10.31
N TYR A 127 -8.76 8.34 -11.22
CA TYR A 127 -9.01 8.38 -12.65
C TYR A 127 -9.30 6.98 -13.16
N ILE A 128 -10.18 6.86 -14.14
CA ILE A 128 -10.43 5.62 -14.87
C ILE A 128 -9.95 5.78 -16.30
N TYR A 129 -9.17 4.81 -16.75
CA TYR A 129 -8.73 4.71 -18.13
C TYR A 129 -9.91 4.36 -19.04
N GLN A 130 -10.07 5.17 -20.09
CA GLN A 130 -11.05 4.96 -21.14
C GLN A 130 -10.31 4.62 -22.44
N PRO A 131 -10.49 3.41 -22.97
CA PRO A 131 -9.87 3.02 -24.23
C PRO A 131 -10.45 3.85 -25.37
N SER A 132 -9.66 4.00 -26.43
CA SER A 132 -10.10 4.73 -27.61
C SER A 132 -11.33 4.07 -28.25
N SER A 133 -12.42 4.82 -28.37
CA SER A 133 -13.70 4.36 -28.93
C SER A 133 -13.77 4.44 -30.46
N ALA A 134 -12.87 5.19 -31.10
CA ALA A 134 -12.79 5.35 -32.55
C ALA A 134 -11.33 5.27 -33.02
N GLU A 135 -11.08 4.79 -34.23
CA GLU A 135 -9.72 4.58 -34.79
C GLU A 135 -8.80 5.83 -34.75
N SER A 136 -9.37 7.02 -34.55
CA SER A 136 -8.68 8.31 -34.51
C SER A 136 -8.67 9.03 -33.15
N SER A 137 -9.30 8.50 -32.10
CA SER A 137 -9.26 9.13 -30.77
C SER A 137 -8.06 8.64 -29.95
N ALA A 138 -7.41 9.53 -29.21
CA ALA A 138 -6.46 9.11 -28.19
C ALA A 138 -7.22 8.48 -27.01
N PRO A 139 -6.62 7.49 -26.30
CA PRO A 139 -7.17 7.06 -25.03
C PRO A 139 -7.20 8.22 -24.05
N SER A 140 -8.15 8.20 -23.11
CA SER A 140 -8.35 9.31 -22.17
C SER A 140 -8.49 8.81 -20.73
N LEU A 141 -8.24 9.71 -19.78
CA LEU A 141 -8.45 9.47 -18.36
C LEU A 141 -9.66 10.27 -17.90
N SER A 142 -10.65 9.58 -17.34
CA SER A 142 -11.85 10.20 -16.78
C SER A 142 -11.70 10.30 -15.27
N ARG A 143 -11.78 11.51 -14.73
CA ARG A 143 -11.72 11.75 -13.28
C ARG A 143 -12.99 11.25 -12.60
N ILE A 144 -12.84 10.47 -11.53
CA ILE A 144 -13.93 10.10 -10.64
C ILE A 144 -14.30 11.31 -9.78
N PRO A 145 -15.56 11.78 -9.81
CA PRO A 145 -16.03 12.85 -8.93
C PRO A 145 -15.83 12.49 -7.45
N SER A 146 -15.18 13.36 -6.68
CA SER A 146 -14.83 13.09 -5.28
C SER A 146 -15.76 13.78 -4.28
N THR A 147 -16.44 14.86 -4.70
CA THR A 147 -17.37 15.62 -3.86
C THR A 147 -18.80 15.57 -4.40
N ARG A 148 -19.76 15.99 -3.56
CA ARG A 148 -21.15 16.15 -4.01
C ARG A 148 -21.22 17.18 -5.14
N GLU A 149 -20.51 18.28 -4.98
CA GLU A 149 -20.41 19.39 -5.93
C GLU A 149 -19.86 18.89 -7.28
N ASP A 150 -18.82 18.06 -7.27
CA ASP A 150 -18.23 17.44 -8.46
C ASP A 150 -19.24 16.56 -9.21
N VAL A 151 -20.01 15.74 -8.47
CA VAL A 151 -21.06 14.90 -9.06
C VAL A 151 -22.12 15.76 -9.75
N PHE A 152 -22.50 16.89 -9.15
CA PHE A 152 -23.47 17.81 -9.75
C PHE A 152 -22.90 18.54 -10.98
N ALA A 153 -21.64 18.99 -10.92
CA ALA A 153 -20.97 19.68 -12.03
C ALA A 153 -20.66 18.78 -13.23
N ASN A 154 -20.47 17.47 -13.02
CA ASN A 154 -20.11 16.53 -14.08
C ASN A 154 -21.23 16.42 -15.16
N THR A 155 -20.94 16.75 -16.42
CA THR A 155 -21.92 16.68 -17.51
C THR A 155 -22.01 15.31 -18.19
N THR A 156 -21.04 14.42 -17.94
CA THR A 156 -20.96 13.07 -18.51
C THR A 156 -21.98 12.12 -17.89
N ILE A 157 -22.29 12.27 -16.60
CA ILE A 157 -23.24 11.42 -15.88
C ILE A 157 -24.67 11.93 -16.07
N SER A 158 -25.59 11.08 -16.52
CA SER A 158 -27.00 11.46 -16.69
C SER A 158 -27.67 11.84 -15.37
N VAL A 159 -28.68 12.71 -15.41
CA VAL A 159 -29.40 13.17 -14.20
C VAL A 159 -30.03 12.01 -13.41
N LYS A 160 -30.55 10.99 -14.10
CA LYS A 160 -31.09 9.78 -13.47
C LYS A 160 -30.00 9.01 -12.72
N ALA A 161 -28.84 8.84 -13.36
CA ALA A 161 -27.69 8.15 -12.78
C ALA A 161 -27.12 8.92 -11.58
N LYS A 162 -27.02 10.26 -11.64
CA LYS A 162 -26.65 11.11 -10.49
C LYS A 162 -27.58 10.92 -9.30
N ARG A 163 -28.90 10.83 -9.53
CA ARG A 163 -29.88 10.58 -8.46
C ARG A 163 -29.66 9.22 -7.77
N GLY A 164 -29.38 8.18 -8.56
CA GLY A 164 -29.04 6.85 -8.04
C GLY A 164 -27.76 6.88 -7.22
N LEU A 165 -26.71 7.51 -7.76
CA LEU A 165 -25.42 7.67 -7.08
C LEU A 165 -25.58 8.41 -5.74
N MET A 166 -26.30 9.54 -5.72
CA MET A 166 -26.52 10.29 -4.49
C MET A 166 -27.35 9.51 -3.45
N LYS A 167 -28.28 8.65 -3.88
CA LYS A 167 -29.00 7.74 -2.98
C LYS A 167 -28.03 6.73 -2.36
N PHE A 168 -27.14 6.16 -3.18
CA PHE A 168 -26.12 5.22 -2.72
C PHE A 168 -25.12 5.88 -1.76
N LEU A 169 -24.56 7.04 -2.09
CA LEU A 169 -23.59 7.72 -1.22
C LEU A 169 -24.18 8.06 0.15
N LYS A 170 -25.44 8.49 0.20
CA LYS A 170 -26.16 8.70 1.46
C LYS A 170 -26.36 7.41 2.25
N PHE A 171 -26.70 6.32 1.56
CA PHE A 171 -26.83 5.00 2.19
C PHE A 171 -25.51 4.54 2.80
N VAL A 172 -24.39 4.71 2.10
CA VAL A 172 -23.07 4.26 2.57
C VAL A 172 -22.63 4.97 3.85
N LEU A 173 -22.96 6.25 4.05
CA LEU A 173 -22.58 6.98 5.25
C LEU A 173 -23.11 6.34 6.54
N ASP A 174 -24.31 5.76 6.48
CA ASP A 174 -24.99 5.14 7.62
C ASP A 174 -25.22 3.62 7.40
N TYR A 175 -24.41 2.96 6.54
CA TYR A 175 -24.67 1.57 6.14
C TYR A 175 -24.70 0.59 7.32
N ASN A 176 -23.95 0.87 8.38
CA ASN A 176 -23.84 0.03 9.57
C ASN A 176 -24.83 0.42 10.69
N VAL A 177 -25.85 1.22 10.37
CA VAL A 177 -26.92 1.64 11.29
C VAL A 177 -28.26 1.12 10.77
N GLU A 178 -29.20 0.81 11.67
CA GLU A 178 -30.57 0.45 11.29
C GLU A 178 -31.31 1.69 10.73
N PRO A 179 -32.12 1.54 9.66
CA PRO A 179 -32.52 0.29 8.99
C PRO A 179 -31.61 -0.14 7.82
N GLN A 180 -30.54 0.58 7.52
CA GLN A 180 -29.67 0.31 6.36
C GLN A 180 -29.02 -1.07 6.44
N THR A 181 -28.71 -1.54 7.64
CA THR A 181 -28.19 -2.89 7.87
C THR A 181 -29.08 -3.99 7.31
N ASP A 182 -30.40 -3.81 7.39
CA ASP A 182 -31.37 -4.82 6.94
C ASP A 182 -31.41 -4.93 5.40
N VAL A 183 -30.97 -3.88 4.71
CA VAL A 183 -30.92 -3.82 3.24
C VAL A 183 -29.73 -4.61 2.70
N TRP A 184 -28.53 -4.48 3.29
CA TRP A 184 -27.32 -5.09 2.71
C TRP A 184 -26.89 -6.41 3.37
N LYS A 185 -27.21 -6.65 4.65
CA LYS A 185 -26.80 -7.89 5.33
C LYS A 185 -27.25 -9.17 4.61
N PRO A 186 -28.48 -9.26 4.04
CA PRO A 186 -28.88 -10.42 3.24
C PRO A 186 -28.00 -10.65 2.00
N HIS A 187 -27.34 -9.60 1.51
CA HIS A 187 -26.49 -9.58 0.32
C HIS A 187 -24.99 -9.49 0.66
N ALA A 188 -24.59 -9.71 1.91
CA ALA A 188 -23.23 -9.48 2.39
C ALA A 188 -22.17 -10.26 1.57
N GLY A 189 -22.49 -11.50 1.18
CA GLY A 189 -21.64 -12.37 0.38
C GLY A 189 -21.74 -12.17 -1.13
N ASP A 190 -22.73 -11.41 -1.61
CA ASP A 190 -22.89 -11.13 -3.05
C ASP A 190 -21.78 -10.20 -3.55
N SER A 191 -21.60 -10.12 -4.86
CA SER A 191 -20.68 -9.14 -5.43
C SER A 191 -21.22 -7.72 -5.24
N LEU A 192 -20.32 -6.78 -4.94
CA LEU A 192 -20.71 -5.37 -4.82
C LEU A 192 -21.39 -4.87 -6.12
N ALA A 193 -20.89 -5.29 -7.29
CA ALA A 193 -21.47 -4.92 -8.58
C ALA A 193 -22.95 -5.33 -8.69
N SER A 194 -23.29 -6.57 -8.34
CA SER A 194 -24.68 -7.06 -8.34
C SER A 194 -25.57 -6.31 -7.36
N PHE A 195 -25.06 -6.00 -6.16
CA PHE A 195 -25.80 -5.23 -5.16
C PHE A 195 -26.11 -3.81 -5.65
N LEU A 196 -25.12 -3.12 -6.23
CA LEU A 196 -25.30 -1.78 -6.80
C LEU A 196 -26.31 -1.76 -7.96
N ALA A 197 -26.32 -2.80 -8.79
CA ALA A 197 -27.27 -2.95 -9.89
C ALA A 197 -28.69 -3.19 -9.38
N ALA A 198 -28.87 -4.11 -8.43
CA ALA A 198 -30.17 -4.52 -7.92
C ALA A 198 -30.83 -3.42 -7.06
N GLU A 199 -30.13 -2.90 -6.05
CA GLU A 199 -30.71 -2.02 -5.03
C GLU A 199 -30.72 -0.54 -5.42
N PHE A 200 -29.69 -0.11 -6.15
CA PHE A 200 -29.46 1.30 -6.50
C PHE A 200 -29.67 1.61 -7.98
N LYS A 201 -29.83 0.58 -8.82
CA LYS A 201 -30.05 0.70 -10.27
C LYS A 201 -28.95 1.52 -10.97
N LEU A 202 -27.72 1.36 -10.50
CA LEU A 202 -26.56 2.01 -11.09
C LEU A 202 -26.13 1.27 -12.36
N ASP A 203 -25.76 2.01 -13.40
CA ASP A 203 -25.22 1.43 -14.63
C ASP A 203 -23.78 0.94 -14.46
N ALA A 204 -23.27 0.21 -15.46
CA ALA A 204 -21.93 -0.37 -15.40
C ALA A 204 -20.82 0.69 -15.25
N ALA A 205 -21.01 1.89 -15.80
CA ALA A 205 -20.04 2.97 -15.69
C ALA A 205 -19.92 3.49 -14.25
N LEU A 206 -21.05 3.74 -13.58
CA LEU A 206 -21.06 4.14 -12.17
C LEU A 206 -20.62 3.02 -11.23
N GLN A 207 -20.97 1.76 -11.56
CA GLN A 207 -20.43 0.62 -10.82
C GLN A 207 -18.91 0.58 -10.89
N ALA A 208 -18.31 0.80 -12.07
CA ALA A 208 -16.85 0.86 -12.23
C ALA A 208 -16.22 1.99 -11.41
N TYR A 209 -16.88 3.15 -11.31
CA TYR A 209 -16.43 4.27 -10.47
C TYR A 209 -16.38 3.85 -9.00
N ILE A 210 -17.46 3.25 -8.50
CA ILE A 210 -17.58 2.84 -7.10
C ILE A 210 -16.61 1.70 -6.77
N ILE A 211 -16.52 0.68 -7.63
CA ILE A 211 -15.59 -0.45 -7.45
C ILE A 211 -14.14 0.04 -7.45
N THR A 212 -13.80 1.03 -8.28
CA THR A 212 -12.45 1.62 -8.30
C THR A 212 -12.07 2.24 -6.96
N LEU A 213 -12.99 2.87 -6.25
CA LEU A 213 -12.73 3.45 -4.92
C LEU A 213 -12.37 2.39 -3.86
N THR A 214 -12.73 1.13 -4.09
CA THR A 214 -12.39 0.01 -3.19
C THR A 214 -10.95 -0.47 -3.33
N LEU A 215 -10.30 -0.18 -4.47
CA LEU A 215 -8.97 -0.70 -4.82
C LEU A 215 -8.87 -2.24 -4.71
N SER A 216 -9.96 -2.95 -5.00
CA SER A 216 -10.00 -4.41 -4.92
C SER A 216 -9.10 -5.05 -5.98
N LEU A 217 -8.11 -5.84 -5.53
CA LEU A 217 -7.11 -6.44 -6.42
C LEU A 217 -7.71 -7.32 -7.52
N ASP A 218 -8.77 -8.05 -7.22
CA ASP A 218 -9.43 -8.97 -8.17
C ASP A 218 -10.70 -8.39 -8.80
N GLY A 219 -11.12 -7.19 -8.40
CA GLY A 219 -12.41 -6.60 -8.80
C GLY A 219 -13.66 -7.34 -8.30
N LYS A 220 -13.51 -8.44 -7.55
CA LYS A 220 -14.58 -9.32 -7.07
C LYS A 220 -14.85 -9.13 -5.57
N ILE A 221 -14.92 -7.86 -5.15
CA ILE A 221 -15.17 -7.52 -3.74
C ILE A 221 -16.62 -7.84 -3.34
N SER A 222 -16.79 -8.41 -2.13
CA SER A 222 -18.11 -8.66 -1.56
C SER A 222 -18.81 -7.35 -1.19
N THR A 223 -20.14 -7.38 -1.08
CA THR A 223 -20.93 -6.21 -0.65
C THR A 223 -20.46 -5.68 0.70
N GLU A 224 -20.24 -6.55 1.69
CA GLU A 224 -19.79 -6.14 3.03
C GLU A 224 -18.44 -5.41 3.00
N ALA A 225 -17.42 -6.04 2.39
CA ALA A 225 -16.09 -5.46 2.29
C ALA A 225 -16.08 -4.19 1.43
N GLY A 226 -16.88 -4.17 0.36
CA GLY A 226 -17.06 -3.04 -0.53
C GLY A 226 -17.65 -1.84 0.18
N LEU A 227 -18.75 -2.02 0.90
CA LEU A 227 -19.39 -0.95 1.68
C LEU A 227 -18.45 -0.39 2.74
N ALA A 228 -17.71 -1.25 3.46
CA ALA A 228 -16.71 -0.80 4.43
C ALA A 228 -15.59 0.04 3.80
N ALA A 229 -15.07 -0.40 2.63
CA ALA A 229 -14.03 0.32 1.91
C ALA A 229 -14.51 1.69 1.41
N ILE A 230 -15.70 1.76 0.83
CA ILE A 230 -16.30 2.99 0.31
C ILE A 230 -16.66 3.93 1.45
N HIS A 231 -17.25 3.42 2.54
CA HIS A 231 -17.54 4.20 3.73
C HIS A 231 -16.26 4.85 4.28
N ARG A 232 -15.16 4.09 4.39
CA ARG A 232 -13.87 4.64 4.78
C ARG A 232 -13.38 5.73 3.83
N HIS A 233 -13.50 5.53 2.52
CA HIS A 233 -13.11 6.55 1.53
C HIS A 233 -13.94 7.84 1.70
N ILE A 234 -15.27 7.74 1.71
CA ILE A 234 -16.16 8.90 1.77
C ILE A 234 -15.98 9.65 3.10
N THR A 235 -15.95 8.95 4.23
CA THR A 235 -15.80 9.59 5.56
C THR A 235 -14.41 10.17 5.79
N SER A 236 -13.42 9.77 4.99
CA SER A 236 -12.06 10.33 5.01
C SER A 236 -11.94 11.63 4.23
N MET A 237 -12.88 11.91 3.31
CA MET A 237 -12.86 13.13 2.51
C MET A 237 -12.90 14.37 3.42
N GLY A 238 -11.96 15.30 3.24
CA GLY A 238 -11.98 16.58 3.94
C GLY A 238 -11.37 16.60 5.35
N VAL A 239 -10.99 15.45 5.92
CA VAL A 239 -10.57 15.36 7.34
C VAL A 239 -9.28 16.13 7.64
N PHE A 240 -8.31 16.12 6.73
CA PHE A 240 -7.02 16.84 6.89
C PHE A 240 -6.85 18.01 5.90
N GLY A 241 -7.88 18.31 5.13
CA GLY A 241 -7.85 19.36 4.11
C GLY A 241 -8.89 19.09 3.02
N ALA A 242 -9.27 20.13 2.30
CA ALA A 242 -10.27 20.02 1.23
C ALA A 242 -9.75 19.17 0.06
N GLY A 243 -10.66 18.44 -0.60
CA GLY A 243 -10.39 17.82 -1.89
C GLY A 243 -9.70 16.45 -1.89
N PHE A 244 -9.36 15.87 -0.73
CA PHE A 244 -8.75 14.53 -0.66
C PHE A 244 -9.26 13.67 0.50
N ALA A 245 -9.21 12.35 0.31
CA ALA A 245 -9.60 11.34 1.29
C ALA A 245 -8.44 10.46 1.76
N ALA A 246 -7.26 10.59 1.16
CA ALA A 246 -6.10 9.80 1.52
C ALA A 246 -4.82 10.64 1.51
N VAL A 247 -3.83 10.18 2.26
CA VAL A 247 -2.51 10.77 2.34
C VAL A 247 -1.44 9.74 2.00
N TYR A 248 -0.29 10.23 1.58
CA TYR A 248 0.90 9.45 1.31
C TYR A 248 2.06 9.97 2.16
N PRO A 249 2.77 9.12 2.93
CA PRO A 249 4.00 9.53 3.60
C PRO A 249 5.07 9.85 2.56
N LYS A 250 5.62 11.06 2.62
CA LYS A 250 6.71 11.50 1.75
C LYS A 250 7.93 10.58 1.92
N TRP A 251 8.82 10.53 0.92
CA TRP A 251 10.08 9.78 0.91
C TRP A 251 9.95 8.25 0.80
N GLY A 252 8.81 7.74 0.32
CA GLY A 252 8.65 6.31 0.02
C GLY A 252 7.64 5.57 0.91
N GLY A 253 6.66 6.29 1.46
CA GLY A 253 5.46 5.67 2.00
C GLY A 253 5.66 4.99 3.35
N LEU A 254 5.20 3.75 3.48
CA LEU A 254 5.14 3.07 4.79
C LEU A 254 6.51 2.76 5.40
N SER A 255 7.58 2.73 4.60
CA SER A 255 8.96 2.59 5.11
C SER A 255 9.31 3.67 6.12
N GLU A 256 8.90 4.92 5.86
CA GLU A 256 9.20 6.04 6.77
C GLU A 256 8.47 5.88 8.10
N ILE A 257 7.24 5.34 8.07
CA ILE A 257 6.50 5.02 9.29
C ILE A 257 7.23 3.92 10.07
N ALA A 258 7.74 2.90 9.38
CA ALA A 258 8.49 1.82 10.01
C ALA A 258 9.77 2.34 10.66
N GLN A 259 10.56 3.15 9.96
CA GLN A 259 11.78 3.76 10.47
C GLN A 259 11.53 4.69 11.66
N VAL A 260 10.50 5.54 11.60
CA VAL A 260 10.10 6.39 12.73
C VAL A 260 9.64 5.55 13.91
N GLY A 261 8.95 4.43 13.65
CA GLY A 261 8.60 3.41 14.63
C GLY A 261 9.84 2.87 15.34
N CYS A 262 10.83 2.40 14.57
CA CYS A 262 12.10 1.90 15.08
C CYS A 262 12.86 2.97 15.89
N ARG A 263 12.96 4.20 15.39
CA ARG A 263 13.62 5.31 16.10
C ARG A 263 12.94 5.63 17.42
N ALA A 264 11.62 5.73 17.43
CA ALA A 264 10.87 5.97 18.66
C ALA A 264 10.96 4.75 19.61
N GLY A 265 11.06 3.54 19.06
CA GLY A 265 11.33 2.31 19.79
C GLY A 265 12.67 2.36 20.52
N ALA A 266 13.72 2.79 19.82
CA ALA A 266 15.08 2.94 20.35
C ALA A 266 15.17 3.96 21.49
N VAL A 267 14.45 5.08 21.38
CA VAL A 267 14.32 6.06 22.48
C VAL A 267 13.69 5.43 23.73
N GLY A 268 12.79 4.46 23.54
CA GLY A 268 12.20 3.67 24.62
C GLY A 268 13.09 2.53 25.14
N GLY A 269 14.32 2.38 24.67
CA GLY A 269 15.28 1.38 25.14
C GLY A 269 15.36 0.09 24.31
N ALA A 270 14.63 0.00 23.19
CA ALA A 270 14.79 -1.14 22.28
C ALA A 270 16.16 -1.09 21.58
N VAL A 271 16.82 -2.24 21.43
CA VAL A 271 18.11 -2.38 20.76
C VAL A 271 17.91 -2.92 19.35
N TYR A 272 18.62 -2.35 18.37
CA TYR A 272 18.44 -2.66 16.95
C TYR A 272 19.73 -3.24 16.34
N MET A 273 19.59 -4.26 15.49
CA MET A 273 20.69 -4.85 14.74
C MET A 273 20.26 -5.19 13.30
N LEU A 274 20.75 -4.43 12.33
CA LEU A 274 20.61 -4.74 10.90
C LEU A 274 21.72 -5.70 10.45
N GLY A 275 21.53 -6.36 9.30
CA GLY A 275 22.46 -7.37 8.77
C GLY A 275 22.53 -8.66 9.61
N VAL A 276 21.65 -8.79 10.61
CA VAL A 276 21.63 -9.91 11.56
C VAL A 276 20.24 -10.52 11.60
N GLY A 277 20.14 -11.78 11.16
CA GLY A 277 18.92 -12.56 11.19
C GLY A 277 18.89 -13.55 12.35
N ILE A 278 17.82 -14.34 12.40
CA ILE A 278 17.68 -15.49 13.30
C ILE A 278 18.20 -16.73 12.58
N LYS A 279 19.16 -17.44 13.17
CA LYS A 279 19.76 -18.67 12.62
C LYS A 279 19.10 -19.93 13.19
N ASP A 280 18.93 -20.00 14.50
CA ASP A 280 18.29 -21.14 15.17
C ASP A 280 17.52 -20.69 16.43
N VAL A 281 16.50 -21.47 16.80
CA VAL A 281 15.65 -21.22 17.98
C VAL A 281 15.33 -22.54 18.67
N GLN A 282 15.73 -22.66 19.92
CA GLN A 282 15.46 -23.82 20.75
C GLN A 282 14.64 -23.41 21.97
N LYS A 283 13.69 -24.26 22.36
CA LYS A 283 12.97 -24.08 23.62
C LYS A 283 13.84 -24.62 24.75
N ALA A 284 14.12 -23.78 25.75
CA ALA A 284 14.79 -24.25 26.95
C ALA A 284 13.85 -25.18 27.73
N PRO A 285 14.36 -26.25 28.37
CA PRO A 285 13.54 -27.14 29.18
C PRO A 285 12.90 -26.39 30.35
N SER A 286 11.58 -26.41 30.42
CA SER A 286 10.82 -25.75 31.50
C SER A 286 11.02 -26.47 32.84
N THR A 287 11.34 -25.72 33.89
CA THR A 287 11.24 -26.19 35.29
C THR A 287 10.15 -25.40 36.00
N ALA A 288 9.59 -25.94 37.09
CA ALA A 288 8.45 -25.35 37.81
C ALA A 288 8.71 -23.92 38.35
N GLU A 289 9.96 -23.47 38.38
CA GLU A 289 10.39 -22.18 38.92
C GLU A 289 10.76 -21.13 37.86
N MET A 290 10.81 -21.49 36.56
CA MET A 290 11.17 -20.57 35.48
C MET A 290 10.19 -20.62 34.29
N PRO A 291 9.72 -19.46 33.76
CA PRO A 291 8.90 -19.42 32.56
C PRO A 291 9.66 -19.98 31.34
N GLU A 292 8.94 -20.45 30.31
CA GLU A 292 9.54 -20.89 29.04
C GLU A 292 10.44 -19.77 28.47
N GLU A 293 11.76 -20.00 28.47
CA GLU A 293 12.75 -19.15 27.79
C GLU A 293 13.15 -19.82 26.46
N LEU A 294 13.46 -18.98 25.47
CA LEU A 294 13.97 -19.37 24.16
C LEU A 294 15.47 -19.09 24.12
N ASP A 295 16.25 -20.10 23.76
CA ASP A 295 17.64 -19.94 23.36
C ASP A 295 17.67 -19.66 21.85
N ILE A 296 18.16 -18.48 21.48
CA ILE A 296 18.16 -17.99 20.10
C ILE A 296 19.60 -17.78 19.65
N ILE A 297 19.94 -18.35 18.50
CA ILE A 297 21.22 -18.13 17.83
C ILE A 297 20.99 -17.16 16.67
N LEU A 298 21.72 -16.05 16.67
CA LEU A 298 21.70 -15.05 15.61
C LEU A 298 22.59 -15.48 14.43
N SER A 299 22.41 -14.87 13.25
CA SER A 299 23.19 -15.20 12.06
C SER A 299 24.68 -14.87 12.16
N ASN A 300 25.08 -14.05 13.13
CA ASN A 300 26.46 -13.75 13.48
C ASN A 300 27.01 -14.65 14.61
N ASP A 301 26.35 -15.78 14.86
CA ASP A 301 26.69 -16.80 15.87
C ASP A 301 26.58 -16.34 17.34
N MET A 302 25.99 -15.17 17.61
CA MET A 302 25.67 -14.75 18.98
C MET A 302 24.50 -15.55 19.55
N ALA A 303 24.66 -16.09 20.75
CA ALA A 303 23.60 -16.72 21.52
C ALA A 303 22.96 -15.71 22.49
N ILE A 304 21.62 -15.64 22.48
CA ILE A 304 20.83 -14.76 23.35
C ILE A 304 19.65 -15.54 23.94
N LYS A 305 19.07 -15.00 25.02
CA LYS A 305 17.89 -15.56 25.67
C LYS A 305 16.70 -14.61 25.61
N SER A 306 15.52 -15.13 25.30
CA SER A 306 14.30 -14.34 25.22
C SER A 306 13.07 -15.08 25.73
N LYS A 307 12.10 -14.37 26.30
CA LYS A 307 10.80 -14.98 26.67
C LYS A 307 9.89 -15.21 25.46
N ALA A 308 10.06 -14.41 24.40
CA ALA A 308 9.25 -14.50 23.19
C ALA A 308 10.06 -14.15 21.95
N LEU A 309 9.66 -14.72 20.81
CA LEU A 309 10.19 -14.38 19.50
C LEU A 309 9.03 -14.06 18.57
N VAL A 310 9.04 -12.86 18.00
CA VAL A 310 8.14 -12.44 16.94
C VAL A 310 8.92 -12.42 15.64
N LYS A 311 8.41 -13.09 14.60
CA LYS A 311 9.04 -13.17 13.29
C LYS A 311 7.98 -13.02 12.22
N VAL A 312 8.37 -12.42 11.09
CA VAL A 312 7.51 -12.30 9.92
C VAL A 312 7.15 -13.70 9.44
N LEU A 313 5.89 -13.90 9.03
CA LEU A 313 5.53 -15.10 8.30
C LEU A 313 6.33 -15.10 6.99
N GLY A 314 7.21 -16.10 6.81
CA GLY A 314 7.99 -16.28 5.59
C GLY A 314 7.11 -16.63 4.38
N LYS A 315 7.66 -17.36 3.41
CA LYS A 315 6.90 -17.82 2.23
C LYS A 315 5.56 -18.43 2.67
N PRO A 316 4.42 -17.90 2.19
CA PRO A 316 3.12 -18.36 2.68
C PRO A 316 2.91 -19.83 2.30
N ALA A 317 2.44 -20.63 3.25
CA ALA A 317 2.22 -22.06 3.05
C ALA A 317 0.94 -22.28 2.22
N GLY A 318 1.08 -22.87 1.02
CA GLY A 318 -0.04 -23.27 0.15
C GLY A 318 -0.35 -22.31 -1.00
N GLU A 319 -1.53 -22.47 -1.60
CA GLU A 319 -2.04 -21.64 -2.71
C GLU A 319 -2.24 -20.20 -2.26
N SER A 320 -1.24 -19.35 -2.54
CA SER A 320 -1.23 -17.95 -2.11
C SER A 320 -1.47 -17.03 -3.30
N ARG A 321 -2.30 -16.00 -3.10
CA ARG A 321 -2.54 -14.97 -4.11
C ARG A 321 -1.23 -14.26 -4.43
N ARG A 322 -0.90 -14.18 -5.72
CA ARG A 322 0.27 -13.44 -6.22
C ARG A 322 -0.18 -12.09 -6.77
N LEU A 323 0.64 -11.07 -6.53
CA LEU A 323 0.44 -9.73 -7.05
C LEU A 323 1.66 -9.37 -7.89
N SER A 324 1.42 -8.90 -9.11
CA SER A 324 2.47 -8.38 -9.95
C SER A 324 2.58 -6.87 -9.79
N ARG A 325 3.82 -6.39 -9.70
CA ARG A 325 4.14 -4.98 -9.48
C ARG A 325 5.10 -4.51 -10.55
N LEU A 326 4.85 -3.31 -11.05
CA LEU A 326 5.71 -2.59 -11.97
C LEU A 326 5.97 -1.21 -11.39
N THR A 327 7.24 -0.84 -11.30
CA THR A 327 7.66 0.53 -11.00
C THR A 327 8.33 1.10 -12.23
N ALA A 328 7.79 2.20 -12.75
CA ALA A 328 8.30 2.89 -13.92
C ALA A 328 8.65 4.34 -13.57
N ILE A 329 9.78 4.81 -14.10
CA ILE A 329 10.17 6.22 -14.01
C ILE A 329 9.83 6.86 -15.35
N VAL A 330 9.05 7.95 -15.30
CA VAL A 330 8.62 8.68 -16.48
C VAL A 330 9.28 10.05 -16.47
N ASN A 331 10.00 10.37 -17.55
CA ASN A 331 10.65 11.66 -17.72
C ASN A 331 9.65 12.75 -18.16
N SER A 332 8.55 12.88 -17.43
CA SER A 332 7.49 13.87 -17.62
C SER A 332 6.77 14.11 -16.30
N GLY A 333 6.45 15.38 -16.01
CA GLY A 333 5.79 15.79 -14.78
C GLY A 333 4.27 15.52 -14.72
N LEU A 334 3.64 15.20 -15.86
CA LEU A 334 2.21 14.87 -15.98
C LEU A 334 1.26 15.67 -15.06
N PRO A 335 1.28 17.02 -15.13
CA PRO A 335 0.60 17.88 -14.15
C PRO A 335 -0.92 17.65 -14.06
N SER A 336 -1.55 17.16 -15.12
CA SER A 336 -2.99 16.85 -15.16
C SER A 336 -3.44 15.76 -14.18
N LEU A 337 -2.52 14.93 -13.68
CA LEU A 337 -2.79 13.93 -12.65
C LEU A 337 -2.76 14.51 -11.23
N PHE A 338 -2.24 15.72 -11.08
CA PHE A 338 -1.95 16.36 -9.80
C PHE A 338 -2.70 17.69 -9.61
N GLU A 339 -3.81 17.87 -10.33
CA GLU A 339 -4.61 19.09 -10.26
C GLU A 339 -5.38 19.20 -8.94
N THR A 340 -5.44 20.41 -8.40
CA THR A 340 -6.27 20.75 -7.24
C THR A 340 -7.73 20.82 -7.63
N VAL A 341 -8.58 20.04 -6.96
CA VAL A 341 -10.02 19.95 -7.26
C VAL A 341 -10.83 21.08 -6.63
N THR A 342 -10.36 21.61 -5.50
CA THR A 342 -11.06 22.62 -4.72
C THR A 342 -10.12 23.80 -4.49
N ASP A 343 -10.66 25.01 -4.55
CA ASP A 343 -9.89 26.22 -4.26
C ASP A 343 -9.33 26.18 -2.83
N GLY A 344 -8.05 26.54 -2.67
CA GLY A 344 -7.32 26.43 -1.41
C GLY A 344 -6.96 24.99 -0.96
N ALA A 345 -7.26 23.95 -1.75
CA ALA A 345 -6.76 22.60 -1.48
C ALA A 345 -5.25 22.52 -1.70
N PRO A 346 -4.51 21.69 -0.93
CA PRO A 346 -3.09 21.46 -1.20
C PRO A 346 -2.92 20.75 -2.54
N THR A 347 -1.83 21.08 -3.25
CA THR A 347 -1.44 20.35 -4.46
C THR A 347 -1.17 18.89 -4.11
N PRO A 348 -1.89 17.94 -4.73
CA PRO A 348 -1.65 16.52 -4.48
C PRO A 348 -0.33 16.06 -5.08
N ALA A 349 0.39 15.20 -4.37
CA ALA A 349 1.63 14.60 -4.87
C ALA A 349 1.42 13.20 -5.45
N VAL A 350 0.22 12.62 -5.27
CA VAL A 350 -0.12 11.28 -5.73
C VAL A 350 -1.45 11.30 -6.45
N GLY A 351 -1.53 10.72 -7.64
CA GLY A 351 -2.78 10.46 -8.39
C GLY A 351 -3.01 8.96 -8.53
N VAL A 352 -4.28 8.54 -8.56
CA VAL A 352 -4.64 7.11 -8.71
C VAL A 352 -5.27 6.89 -10.07
N VAL A 353 -4.73 5.98 -10.88
CA VAL A 353 -5.30 5.60 -12.17
C VAL A 353 -5.72 4.14 -12.12
N ALA A 354 -6.97 3.86 -12.48
CA ALA A 354 -7.50 2.51 -12.58
C ALA A 354 -7.79 2.13 -14.02
N ILE A 355 -7.37 0.94 -14.41
CA ILE A 355 -7.76 0.28 -15.66
C ILE A 355 -8.67 -0.88 -15.26
N PRO A 356 -9.99 -0.77 -15.50
CA PRO A 356 -10.93 -1.82 -15.14
C PRO A 356 -10.62 -3.15 -15.84
N ALA A 357 -10.98 -4.27 -15.20
CA ALA A 357 -10.88 -5.59 -15.79
C ALA A 357 -11.60 -5.66 -17.16
N GLY A 358 -11.04 -6.41 -18.11
CA GLY A 358 -11.57 -6.53 -19.46
C GLY A 358 -11.27 -5.33 -20.37
N THR A 359 -10.67 -4.26 -19.86
CA THR A 359 -10.33 -3.09 -20.69
C THR A 359 -9.14 -3.42 -21.60
N PRO A 360 -9.26 -3.31 -22.93
CA PRO A 360 -8.14 -3.52 -23.84
C PRO A 360 -7.08 -2.44 -23.60
N SER A 361 -5.84 -2.85 -23.38
CA SER A 361 -4.72 -1.95 -23.11
C SER A 361 -3.47 -2.35 -23.93
N GLY A 362 -2.61 -1.38 -24.21
CA GLY A 362 -1.39 -1.57 -25.01
C GLY A 362 -1.63 -1.72 -26.53
N GLU A 363 -0.54 -1.78 -27.29
CA GLU A 363 -0.56 -1.87 -28.76
C GLU A 363 -1.30 -3.12 -29.28
N ASN A 364 -1.18 -4.24 -28.57
CA ASN A 364 -1.83 -5.51 -28.93
C ASN A 364 -3.28 -5.63 -28.41
N ARG A 365 -3.83 -4.58 -27.76
CA ARG A 365 -5.18 -4.55 -27.17
C ARG A 365 -5.51 -5.77 -26.29
N VAL A 366 -4.52 -6.28 -25.56
CA VAL A 366 -4.73 -7.39 -24.63
C VAL A 366 -5.52 -6.88 -23.42
N SER A 367 -6.58 -7.58 -23.06
CA SER A 367 -7.37 -7.27 -21.86
C SER A 367 -6.88 -8.11 -20.69
N SER A 368 -6.76 -7.48 -19.53
CA SER A 368 -6.47 -8.17 -18.27
C SER A 368 -7.77 -8.70 -17.67
N GLU A 369 -7.76 -9.92 -17.14
CA GLU A 369 -8.88 -10.48 -16.38
C GLU A 369 -9.13 -9.70 -15.07
N TYR A 370 -8.09 -9.05 -14.55
CA TYR A 370 -8.11 -8.35 -13.27
C TYR A 370 -7.92 -6.84 -13.46
N PRO A 371 -8.45 -6.00 -12.55
CA PRO A 371 -8.20 -4.57 -12.59
C PRO A 371 -6.72 -4.26 -12.34
N ILE A 372 -6.25 -3.18 -12.95
CA ILE A 372 -4.90 -2.64 -12.75
C ILE A 372 -5.05 -1.29 -12.07
N TYR A 373 -4.27 -1.06 -11.01
CA TYR A 373 -4.21 0.22 -10.30
C TYR A 373 -2.81 0.78 -10.39
N ALA A 374 -2.68 2.03 -10.81
CA ALA A 374 -1.42 2.75 -10.83
C ALA A 374 -1.47 3.94 -9.86
N LEU A 375 -0.46 4.06 -9.01
CA LEU A 375 -0.18 5.25 -8.21
C LEU A 375 0.88 6.06 -8.94
N ALA A 376 0.49 7.22 -9.47
CA ALA A 376 1.39 8.18 -10.06
C ALA A 376 1.87 9.12 -8.96
N HIS A 377 3.18 9.24 -8.76
CA HIS A 377 3.82 10.10 -7.76
C HIS A 377 4.57 11.22 -8.47
N SER A 378 4.33 12.47 -8.05
CA SER A 378 5.07 13.62 -8.53
C SER A 378 6.44 13.71 -7.83
N SER A 379 7.32 14.61 -8.30
CA SER A 379 8.59 14.90 -7.64
C SER A 379 8.44 15.39 -6.19
N ASP A 380 7.27 15.94 -5.82
CA ASP A 380 7.02 16.44 -4.47
C ASP A 380 6.97 15.31 -3.43
N ALA A 381 6.72 14.07 -3.87
CA ALA A 381 6.84 12.87 -3.05
C ALA A 381 8.27 12.63 -2.53
N GLY A 382 9.27 13.34 -3.08
CA GLY A 382 10.67 13.18 -2.71
C GLY A 382 11.32 11.92 -3.28
N GLU A 383 10.64 11.26 -4.21
CA GLU A 383 11.07 9.98 -4.76
C GLU A 383 11.85 10.10 -6.05
N CYS A 384 11.68 11.19 -6.82
CA CYS A 384 12.41 11.48 -8.04
C CYS A 384 12.78 12.97 -8.14
N PRO A 385 13.73 13.35 -9.02
CA PRO A 385 14.07 14.74 -9.27
C PRO A 385 12.89 15.55 -9.82
N SER A 386 12.99 16.87 -9.71
CA SER A 386 11.99 17.81 -10.23
C SER A 386 11.74 17.65 -11.72
N GLY A 387 10.46 17.76 -12.11
CA GLY A 387 10.03 17.63 -13.51
C GLY A 387 9.82 16.19 -13.99
N GLN A 388 10.08 15.19 -13.14
CA GLN A 388 9.81 13.79 -13.42
C GLN A 388 8.69 13.24 -12.54
N CYS A 389 8.17 12.07 -12.91
CA CYS A 389 7.17 11.33 -12.14
C CYS A 389 7.54 9.86 -12.02
N LYS A 390 7.03 9.21 -10.98
CA LYS A 390 7.09 7.76 -10.83
C LYS A 390 5.71 7.14 -10.94
N PHE A 391 5.62 6.00 -11.60
CA PHE A 391 4.43 5.18 -11.67
C PHE A 391 4.66 3.86 -10.95
N HIS A 392 3.84 3.60 -9.94
CA HIS A 392 3.76 2.30 -9.30
C HIS A 392 2.46 1.63 -9.73
N SER A 393 2.56 0.66 -10.61
CA SER A 393 1.42 -0.10 -11.14
C SER A 393 1.34 -1.46 -10.46
N PHE A 394 0.16 -1.76 -9.91
CA PHE A 394 -0.21 -3.05 -9.37
C PHE A 394 -1.19 -3.70 -10.33
N PHE A 395 -0.87 -4.90 -10.77
CA PHE A 395 -1.81 -5.74 -11.50
C PHE A 395 -1.90 -7.08 -10.80
N SER A 396 -3.11 -7.48 -10.46
CA SER A 396 -3.35 -8.79 -9.88
C SER A 396 -3.29 -9.80 -11.01
N LEU A 397 -2.32 -10.71 -10.97
CA LEU A 397 -2.36 -11.94 -11.75
C LEU A 397 -2.49 -13.06 -10.74
N ILE A 398 -3.71 -13.46 -10.45
CA ILE A 398 -3.96 -14.69 -9.71
C ILE A 398 -3.78 -15.80 -10.73
N SER A 399 -2.54 -16.24 -10.91
CA SER A 399 -2.22 -17.28 -11.87
C SER A 399 -1.74 -18.56 -11.17
N PHE A 400 -2.14 -19.67 -11.77
CA PHE A 400 -1.40 -20.93 -11.79
C PHE A 400 -1.16 -21.22 -13.29
N PRO A 401 0.05 -21.14 -13.90
CA PRO A 401 1.39 -20.65 -13.51
C PRO A 401 1.70 -19.25 -14.16
N PRO A 402 2.92 -18.67 -14.15
CA PRO A 402 3.10 -17.22 -14.37
C PRO A 402 2.98 -16.80 -15.84
N CYS A 403 2.15 -15.79 -16.10
CA CYS A 403 2.07 -15.12 -17.39
C CYS A 403 2.64 -13.71 -17.23
N VAL A 404 3.79 -13.42 -17.85
CA VAL A 404 4.44 -12.10 -17.77
C VAL A 404 3.77 -11.17 -18.77
N MET A 405 2.92 -10.26 -18.29
CA MET A 405 2.39 -9.18 -19.11
C MET A 405 3.34 -7.97 -18.97
N MET A 406 4.20 -7.75 -19.97
CA MET A 406 5.02 -6.54 -20.05
C MET A 406 4.18 -5.40 -20.66
N ILE A 407 3.90 -4.37 -19.87
CA ILE A 407 3.46 -3.08 -20.40
C ILE A 407 4.74 -2.27 -20.63
N LYS A 408 5.15 -2.15 -21.91
CA LYS A 408 6.15 -1.15 -22.30
C LYS A 408 5.54 0.25 -22.14
N PRO A 409 6.35 1.24 -21.68
CA PRO A 409 5.90 2.60 -21.42
C PRO A 409 5.31 3.29 -22.66
#